data_AF-A0A163MRT8-F1
#
_entry.id   AF-A0A163MRT8-F1
#
_cell.length_a   1.000
_cell.length_b   1.000
_cell.length_c   1.000
_cell.angle_alpha   90.00
_cell.angle_beta   90.00
_cell.angle_gamma   90.00
#
_symmetry.space_group_name_H-M   'P 1'
#
loop_
_entity.id
_entity.type
_entity.pdbx_description
1 polymer ?
#
loop_
_entity_poly.entity_id
_entity_poly.type
_entity_poly.pdbx_seq_one_letter_code
_entity_poly.pdbx_strand_id
1 'polypeptide(L)'
;MKELLLLENQICFKIYSAEREITKLYRELLDEIGLTYPQYLAMLVLWEKGTVTVKELGTHLFLDSGTLTPMLKRMEANGLVERRRSVEDERSVCITLTQEGENMREKAECVPTRLLENLDMNPEELMQLDGTLSTILKKLRHQE
;
A
#
# COMPACT_ATOMS: atom_id res chain seq x y z
N MET A 1 25.82 14.72 26.44
CA MET A 1 25.65 13.42 25.76
C MET A 1 24.60 12.62 26.53
N LYS A 2 23.41 12.28 26.01
CA LYS A 2 22.91 12.40 24.63
C LYS A 2 21.37 12.52 24.66
N GLU A 3 20.82 13.73 24.77
CA GLU A 3 19.40 13.97 24.38
C GLU A 3 19.15 13.47 22.95
N LEU A 4 20.19 13.48 22.10
CA LEU A 4 20.19 12.90 20.76
C LEU A 4 19.94 11.39 20.70
N LEU A 5 20.03 10.62 21.81
CA LEU A 5 19.67 9.19 21.82
C LEU A 5 18.35 8.93 22.55
N LEU A 6 17.62 9.96 22.97
CA LEU A 6 16.26 9.77 23.45
C LEU A 6 15.37 9.38 22.28
N LEU A 7 14.54 8.35 22.50
CA LEU A 7 13.70 7.76 21.47
C LEU A 7 12.71 8.76 20.87
N GLU A 8 12.13 9.61 21.73
CA GLU A 8 11.23 10.71 21.37
C GLU A 8 11.87 11.78 20.48
N ASN A 9 13.21 11.86 20.46
CA ASN A 9 13.95 12.76 19.59
C ASN A 9 14.30 12.12 18.23
N GLN A 10 14.03 10.83 18.04
CA GLN A 10 14.30 10.13 16.78
C GLN A 10 13.13 10.32 15.81
N ILE A 11 13.37 11.05 14.71
CA ILE A 11 12.36 11.21 13.65
C ILE A 11 11.93 9.87 13.04
N CYS A 12 12.86 8.93 12.89
CA CYS A 12 12.55 7.59 12.38
C CYS A 12 11.60 6.83 13.31
N PHE A 13 11.71 7.01 14.62
CA PHE A 13 10.79 6.42 15.57
C PHE A 13 9.40 7.03 15.47
N LYS A 14 9.29 8.36 15.31
CA LYS A 14 7.99 9.03 15.09
C LYS A 14 7.30 8.52 13.83
N ILE A 15 8.03 8.37 12.73
CA ILE A 15 7.52 7.82 11.47
C ILE A 15 7.06 6.37 11.67
N TYR A 16 7.89 5.54 12.31
CA TYR A 16 7.56 4.15 12.61
C TYR A 16 6.31 4.02 13.49
N SER A 17 6.20 4.80 14.56
CA SER A 17 5.01 4.78 15.42
C SER A 17 3.77 5.28 14.70
N ALA A 18 3.90 6.33 13.86
CA ALA A 18 2.79 6.86 13.09
C ALA A 18 2.30 5.85 12.04
N GLU A 19 3.22 5.21 11.30
CA GLU A 19 2.88 4.14 10.35
C GLU A 19 2.09 3.04 11.05
N ARG A 20 2.56 2.57 12.21
CA ARG A 20 1.89 1.50 12.96
C ARG A 20 0.48 1.87 13.39
N GLU A 21 0.23 3.10 13.84
CA GLU A 21 -1.12 3.55 14.19
C GLU A 21 -2.00 3.71 12.94
N ILE A 22 -1.47 4.25 11.85
CA ILE A 22 -2.19 4.35 10.57
C ILE A 22 -2.57 2.96 10.05
N THR A 23 -1.67 1.98 10.10
CA THR A 23 -1.97 0.60 9.68
C THR A 23 -3.04 -0.07 10.54
N LYS A 24 -3.14 0.28 11.84
CA LYS A 24 -4.25 -0.19 12.69
C LYS A 24 -5.58 0.40 12.25
N LEU A 25 -5.62 1.71 11.98
CA LEU A 25 -6.83 2.36 11.45
C LEU A 25 -7.27 1.71 10.14
N TYR A 26 -6.32 1.47 9.22
CA TYR A 26 -6.62 0.74 7.98
C TYR A 26 -7.14 -0.67 8.24
N ARG A 27 -6.63 -1.39 9.25
CA ARG A 27 -7.14 -2.73 9.56
C ARG A 27 -8.62 -2.69 9.91
N GLU A 28 -9.02 -1.80 10.80
CA GLU A 28 -10.42 -1.66 11.21
C GLU A 28 -11.32 -1.32 10.02
N LEU A 29 -10.87 -0.42 9.13
CA LEU A 29 -11.61 -0.04 7.92
C LEU A 29 -11.69 -1.17 6.88
N LEU A 30 -10.60 -1.91 6.70
CA LEU A 30 -10.49 -2.92 5.65
C LEU A 30 -11.05 -4.28 6.05
N ASP A 31 -11.18 -4.55 7.35
CA ASP A 31 -11.84 -5.77 7.87
C ASP A 31 -13.30 -5.85 7.38
N GLU A 32 -13.99 -4.71 7.21
CA GLU A 32 -15.36 -4.64 6.66
C GLU A 32 -15.45 -5.17 5.21
N ILE A 33 -14.37 -5.06 4.44
CA ILE A 33 -14.31 -5.45 3.03
C ILE A 33 -13.41 -6.68 2.79
N GLY A 34 -12.91 -7.30 3.87
CA GLY A 34 -12.13 -8.54 3.80
C GLY A 34 -10.72 -8.38 3.23
N LEU A 35 -10.13 -7.18 3.33
CA LEU A 35 -8.78 -6.91 2.84
C LEU A 35 -7.81 -6.65 3.99
N THR A 36 -6.55 -7.04 3.80
CA THR A 36 -5.44 -6.53 4.61
C THR A 36 -4.85 -5.28 3.97
N TYR A 37 -4.13 -4.45 4.74
CA TYR A 37 -3.50 -3.24 4.22
C TYR A 37 -2.59 -3.49 2.99
N PRO A 38 -1.68 -4.50 2.97
CA PRO A 38 -0.90 -4.80 1.77
C PRO A 38 -1.74 -5.24 0.56
N GLN A 39 -2.84 -5.98 0.79
CA GLN A 39 -3.74 -6.37 -0.29
C GLN A 39 -4.49 -5.16 -0.84
N TYR A 40 -4.94 -4.25 0.02
CA TYR A 40 -5.55 -2.98 -0.39
C TYR A 40 -4.61 -2.15 -1.26
N LEU A 41 -3.33 -2.01 -0.87
CA LEU A 41 -2.36 -1.31 -1.71
C LEU A 41 -2.17 -1.98 -3.08
N ALA A 42 -2.15 -3.32 -3.13
CA ALA A 42 -2.11 -4.05 -4.40
C ALA A 42 -3.36 -3.79 -5.26
N MET A 43 -4.54 -3.76 -4.64
CA MET A 43 -5.79 -3.42 -5.33
C MET A 43 -5.78 -1.99 -5.88
N LEU A 44 -5.23 -1.00 -5.15
CA LEU A 44 -5.10 0.37 -5.66
C LEU A 44 -4.29 0.43 -6.96
N VAL A 45 -3.15 -0.26 -7.01
CA VAL A 45 -2.32 -0.35 -8.22
C VAL A 45 -3.08 -1.04 -9.36
N LEU A 46 -3.80 -2.11 -9.05
CA LEU A 46 -4.56 -2.89 -10.02
C LEU A 46 -5.79 -2.13 -10.54
N TRP A 47 -6.53 -1.40 -9.71
CA TRP A 47 -7.66 -0.58 -10.17
C TRP A 47 -7.23 0.59 -11.05
N GLU A 48 -5.99 1.08 -10.87
CA GLU A 48 -5.40 2.12 -11.73
C GLU A 48 -4.93 1.55 -13.08
N LYS A 49 -4.31 0.37 -13.09
CA LYS A 49 -3.55 -0.16 -14.25
C LYS A 49 -4.20 -1.38 -14.92
N GLY A 50 -5.19 -2.01 -14.29
CA GLY A 50 -5.82 -3.26 -14.70
C GLY A 50 -4.91 -4.47 -14.53
N THR A 51 -3.98 -4.66 -15.47
CA THR A 51 -3.02 -5.78 -15.46
C THR A 51 -1.60 -5.28 -15.25
N VAL A 52 -0.88 -5.90 -14.31
CA VAL A 52 0.54 -5.61 -14.05
C VAL A 52 1.32 -6.89 -13.82
N THR A 53 2.61 -6.88 -14.10
CA THR A 53 3.50 -7.97 -13.69
C THR A 53 3.77 -7.92 -12.18
N VAL A 54 4.12 -9.07 -11.57
CA VAL A 54 4.56 -9.12 -10.17
C VAL A 54 5.75 -8.19 -9.93
N LYS A 55 6.62 -8.03 -10.92
CA LYS A 55 7.77 -7.13 -10.85
C LYS A 55 7.33 -5.66 -10.78
N GLU A 56 6.43 -5.25 -11.66
CA GLU A 56 5.88 -3.88 -11.65
C GLU A 56 5.12 -3.59 -10.36
N LEU A 57 4.33 -4.56 -9.87
CA LEU A 57 3.65 -4.43 -8.58
C LEU A 57 4.66 -4.25 -7.44
N GLY A 58 5.76 -5.01 -7.45
CA GLY A 58 6.87 -4.85 -6.50
C GLY A 58 7.52 -3.49 -6.56
N THR A 59 7.73 -2.95 -7.77
CA THR A 59 8.25 -1.58 -7.97
C THR A 59 7.29 -0.53 -7.40
N HIS A 60 5.98 -0.67 -7.63
CA HIS A 60 4.98 0.28 -7.13
C HIS A 60 4.81 0.24 -5.61
N LEU A 61 4.88 -0.95 -5.02
CA LEU A 61 4.65 -1.16 -3.59
C LEU A 61 5.94 -1.20 -2.74
N PHE A 62 7.11 -1.12 -3.37
CA PHE A 62 8.41 -1.30 -2.72
C PHE A 62 8.52 -2.65 -1.99
N LEU A 63 8.01 -3.71 -2.61
CA LEU A 63 8.00 -5.06 -2.07
C LEU A 63 8.74 -6.03 -2.98
N ASP A 64 9.45 -6.98 -2.36
CA ASP A 64 10.06 -8.08 -3.09
C ASP A 64 9.04 -9.17 -3.47
N SER A 65 9.47 -10.06 -4.37
CA SER A 65 8.64 -11.18 -4.83
C SER A 65 8.36 -12.21 -3.73
N GLY A 66 9.21 -12.30 -2.69
CA GLY A 66 9.04 -13.19 -1.55
C GLY A 66 7.85 -12.79 -0.68
N THR A 67 7.60 -11.48 -0.58
CA THR A 67 6.47 -10.89 0.14
C THR A 67 5.20 -10.90 -0.71
N LEU A 68 5.31 -10.56 -2.00
CA LEU A 68 4.17 -10.50 -2.90
C LEU A 68 3.59 -11.87 -3.24
N THR A 69 4.41 -12.89 -3.45
CA THR A 69 3.93 -14.19 -3.96
C THR A 69 2.91 -14.86 -3.03
N PRO A 70 3.15 -14.98 -1.71
CA PRO A 70 2.16 -15.55 -0.79
C PRO A 70 0.89 -14.71 -0.71
N MET A 71 1.01 -13.37 -0.75
CA MET A 71 -0.14 -12.46 -0.72
C MET A 71 -1.02 -12.62 -1.96
N LEU A 72 -0.41 -12.59 -3.14
CA LEU A 72 -1.11 -12.71 -4.43
C LEU A 72 -1.77 -14.08 -4.60
N LYS A 73 -1.14 -15.16 -4.10
CA LYS A 73 -1.78 -16.49 -4.04
C LYS A 73 -3.05 -16.48 -3.19
N ARG A 74 -3.06 -15.78 -2.05
CA ARG A 74 -4.26 -15.66 -1.22
C ARG A 74 -5.34 -14.82 -1.89
N MET A 75 -4.96 -13.73 -2.56
CA MET A 75 -5.91 -12.91 -3.33
C MET A 75 -6.54 -13.69 -4.48
N GLU A 76 -5.75 -14.53 -5.17
CA GLU A 76 -6.24 -15.44 -6.22
C GLU A 76 -7.20 -16.50 -5.65
N ALA A 77 -6.85 -17.11 -4.51
CA ALA A 77 -7.72 -18.06 -3.83
C ALA A 77 -9.06 -17.44 -3.36
N ASN A 78 -9.03 -16.14 -3.03
CA ASN A 78 -10.22 -15.36 -2.67
C ASN A 78 -10.95 -14.78 -3.90
N GLY A 79 -10.56 -15.16 -5.12
CA GLY A 79 -11.26 -14.75 -6.34
C GLY A 79 -11.06 -13.29 -6.74
N LEU A 80 -10.15 -12.53 -6.13
CA LEU A 80 -9.96 -11.09 -6.42
C LEU A 80 -9.07 -10.83 -7.64
N VAL A 81 -8.12 -11.72 -7.90
CA VAL A 81 -7.14 -11.58 -8.98
C VAL A 81 -6.91 -12.91 -9.68
N GLU A 82 -6.50 -12.87 -10.94
CA GLU A 82 -5.98 -14.01 -11.67
C GLU A 82 -4.47 -13.87 -11.87
N ARG A 83 -3.75 -14.99 -11.81
CA ARG A 83 -2.30 -15.03 -12.02
C ARG A 83 -2.00 -15.86 -13.26
N ARG A 84 -1.43 -15.22 -14.28
CA ARG A 84 -1.09 -15.88 -15.56
C ARG A 84 0.38 -15.66 -15.87
N ARG A 85 1.07 -16.67 -16.43
CA ARG A 85 2.42 -16.44 -16.96
C ARG A 85 2.31 -15.49 -18.15
N SER A 86 3.25 -14.55 -18.25
CA SER A 86 3.31 -13.65 -19.40
C SER A 86 3.63 -14.45 -20.65
N VAL A 87 2.98 -14.08 -21.76
CA VAL A 87 3.23 -14.65 -23.09
C VAL A 87 4.52 -14.08 -23.70
N GLU A 88 4.91 -12.86 -23.29
CA GLU A 88 6.10 -12.17 -23.78
C GLU A 88 7.38 -12.60 -23.05
N ASP A 89 7.24 -12.98 -21.78
CA ASP A 89 8.32 -13.52 -20.94
C ASP A 89 7.78 -14.59 -19.99
N GLU A 90 8.01 -15.87 -20.29
CA GLU A 90 7.51 -17.00 -19.50
C GLU A 90 8.02 -17.02 -18.04
N ARG A 91 9.07 -16.23 -17.74
CA ARG A 91 9.59 -16.08 -16.37
C ARG A 91 8.79 -15.06 -15.55
N SER A 92 8.00 -14.23 -16.20
CA SER A 92 7.19 -13.19 -15.60
C SER A 92 5.76 -13.67 -15.36
N VAL A 93 5.15 -13.21 -14.27
CA VAL A 93 3.75 -13.49 -13.91
C VAL A 93 2.98 -12.18 -13.95
N CYS A 94 1.91 -12.16 -14.73
CA CYS A 94 0.93 -11.08 -14.78
C CYS A 94 -0.18 -11.34 -13.75
N ILE A 95 -0.63 -10.26 -13.13
CA ILE A 95 -1.73 -10.18 -12.18
C ILE A 95 -2.80 -9.30 -12.82
N THR A 96 -4.01 -9.82 -12.92
CA THR A 96 -5.17 -9.13 -13.51
C THR A 96 -6.34 -9.20 -12.55
N LEU A 97 -7.14 -8.14 -12.46
CA LEU A 97 -8.38 -8.17 -11.67
C LEU A 97 -9.38 -9.16 -12.26
N THR A 98 -10.08 -9.88 -11.39
CA THR A 98 -11.31 -10.57 -11.76
C THR A 98 -12.48 -9.57 -11.74
N GLN A 99 -13.65 -10.00 -12.20
CA GLN A 99 -14.87 -9.19 -12.02
C GLN A 99 -15.17 -8.90 -10.54
N GLU A 100 -14.87 -9.84 -9.64
CA GLU A 100 -15.04 -9.62 -8.20
C GLU A 100 -14.04 -8.59 -7.66
N GLY A 101 -12.79 -8.64 -8.13
CA GLY A 101 -11.77 -7.64 -7.81
C GLY A 101 -12.14 -6.24 -8.31
N GLU A 102 -12.72 -6.13 -9.51
CA GLU A 102 -13.24 -4.86 -10.03
C GLU A 102 -14.40 -4.33 -9.17
N ASN A 103 -15.40 -5.17 -8.88
CA ASN A 103 -16.56 -4.79 -8.07
C ASN A 103 -16.18 -4.40 -6.63
N MET A 104 -15.04 -4.89 -6.13
CA MET A 104 -14.54 -4.52 -4.81
C MET A 104 -14.15 -3.04 -4.71
N ARG A 105 -13.88 -2.37 -5.84
CA ARG A 105 -13.55 -0.95 -5.88
C ARG A 105 -14.62 -0.10 -5.21
N GLU A 106 -15.90 -0.33 -5.54
CA GLU A 106 -17.02 0.42 -5.00
C GLU A 106 -17.09 0.33 -3.46
N LYS A 107 -16.75 -0.84 -2.90
CA LYS A 107 -16.71 -1.04 -1.45
C LYS A 107 -15.53 -0.31 -0.79
N ALA A 108 -14.44 -0.11 -1.52
CA ALA A 108 -13.23 0.52 -1.03
C ALA A 108 -13.22 2.05 -1.18
N GLU A 109 -14.15 2.65 -1.94
CA GLU A 109 -14.20 4.10 -2.18
C GLU A 109 -14.36 4.93 -0.89
N CYS A 110 -14.96 4.36 0.16
CA CYS A 110 -15.12 5.03 1.44
C CYS A 110 -13.85 5.06 2.29
N VAL A 111 -12.86 4.20 1.99
CA VAL A 111 -11.67 4.00 2.84
C VAL A 111 -10.83 5.28 2.97
N PRO A 112 -10.48 6.01 1.88
CA PRO A 112 -9.70 7.24 1.99
C PRO A 112 -10.41 8.32 2.83
N THR A 113 -11.72 8.52 2.61
CA THR A 113 -12.50 9.52 3.36
C THR A 113 -12.58 9.17 4.84
N ARG A 114 -12.92 7.92 5.18
CA ARG A 114 -12.97 7.47 6.58
C ARG A 114 -11.61 7.58 7.27
N LEU A 115 -10.51 7.30 6.57
CA LEU A 115 -9.18 7.48 7.14
C LEU A 115 -8.93 8.94 7.50
N LEU A 116 -9.24 9.87 6.59
CA LEU A 116 -9.06 11.31 6.84
C LEU A 116 -9.91 11.81 8.01
N GLU A 117 -11.16 11.33 8.12
CA GLU A 117 -12.05 11.62 9.26
C GLU A 117 -11.45 11.15 10.60
N ASN A 118 -10.75 10.00 10.62
CA ASN A 118 -10.12 9.47 11.84
C ASN A 118 -8.81 10.18 12.20
N LEU A 119 -8.12 10.81 11.24
CA LEU A 119 -6.87 11.51 11.51
C LEU A 119 -7.09 12.88 12.17
N ASP A 120 -8.29 13.46 12.05
CA ASP A 120 -8.67 14.77 12.62
C ASP A 120 -7.65 15.89 12.30
N MET A 121 -7.04 15.80 11.11
CA MET A 121 -6.10 16.80 10.61
C MET A 121 -6.81 17.74 9.65
N ASN A 122 -6.48 19.01 9.71
CA ASN A 122 -7.02 19.95 8.73
C ASN A 122 -6.33 19.77 7.35
N PRO A 123 -6.96 20.25 6.25
CA PRO A 123 -6.40 20.08 4.91
C PRO A 123 -5.00 20.68 4.70
N GLU A 124 -4.67 21.76 5.41
CA GLU A 124 -3.36 22.42 5.28
C GLU A 124 -2.25 21.57 5.92
N GLU A 125 -2.49 21.03 7.11
CA GLU A 125 -1.55 20.13 7.80
C GLU A 125 -1.28 18.86 6.99
N LEU A 126 -2.33 18.27 6.40
CA LEU A 126 -2.21 17.10 5.52
C LEU A 126 -1.37 17.42 4.28
N MET A 127 -1.63 18.57 3.64
CA MET A 127 -0.86 19.00 2.47
C MET A 127 0.62 19.25 2.80
N GLN A 128 0.91 19.84 3.96
CA GLN A 128 2.28 20.05 4.42
C GLN A 128 2.99 18.72 4.75
N LEU A 129 2.29 17.77 5.37
CA LEU A 129 2.80 16.45 5.68
C LEU A 129 3.13 15.68 4.39
N ASP A 130 2.20 15.64 3.43
CA ASP A 130 2.40 15.00 2.13
C ASP A 130 3.61 15.57 1.39
N GLY A 131 3.72 16.91 1.32
CA GLY A 131 4.87 17.57 0.69
C GLY A 131 6.20 17.22 1.36
N THR A 132 6.21 17.11 2.70
CA THR A 132 7.39 16.72 3.47
C THR A 132 7.78 15.27 3.21
N LEU A 133 6.84 14.34 3.28
CA LEU A 133 7.07 12.91 3.02
C LEU A 133 7.53 12.68 1.58
N SER A 134 6.88 13.32 0.61
CA SER A 134 7.27 13.28 -0.80
C SER A 134 8.70 13.77 -1.01
N THR A 135 9.10 14.84 -0.32
CA THR A 135 10.47 15.36 -0.35
C THR A 135 11.47 14.36 0.23
N ILE A 136 11.18 13.77 1.40
CA ILE A 136 12.03 12.77 2.05
C ILE A 136 12.21 11.56 1.13
N LEU A 137 11.10 10.99 0.63
CA LEU A 137 11.12 9.82 -0.26
C LEU A 137 11.87 10.11 -1.55
N LYS A 138 11.70 11.29 -2.15
CA LYS A 138 12.46 11.68 -3.35
C LYS A 138 13.96 11.73 -3.07
N LYS A 139 14.39 12.35 -1.95
CA LYS A 139 15.81 12.45 -1.58
C LYS A 139 16.45 11.10 -1.30
N LEU A 140 15.76 10.20 -0.60
CA LEU A 140 16.26 8.85 -0.31
C LEU A 140 16.37 8.00 -1.58
N ARG A 141 15.43 8.14 -2.52
CA ARG A 141 15.45 7.42 -3.81
C ARG A 141 16.51 7.91 -4.79
N HIS A 142 16.99 9.16 -4.68
CA HIS A 142 18.08 9.67 -5.52
C HIS A 142 19.48 9.28 -5.01
N GLN A 143 19.57 8.49 -3.93
CA GLN A 143 20.84 7.99 -3.40
C GLN A 143 21.17 6.56 -3.86
N GLU A 144 20.36 5.99 -4.76
CA GLU A 144 20.61 4.74 -5.49
C GLU A 144 20.93 5.04 -6.97
#